data_AF-A0A3P1B565-F1
#
_entry.id   AF-A0A3P1B565-F1
#
_cell.length_a   1.000
_cell.length_b   1.000
_cell.length_c   1.000
_cell.angle_alpha   90.00
_cell.angle_beta   90.00
_cell.angle_gamma   90.00
#
_symmetry.space_group_name_H-M   'P 1'
#
loop_
_entity.id
_entity.type
_entity.pdbx_description
1 polymer ?
#
loop_
_entity_poly.entity_id
_entity_poly.type
_entity_poly.pdbx_seq_one_letter_code
_entity_poly.pdbx_strand_id
1 'polypeptide(L)'
;MFFSGSRLFYDRYRLNTPKGNFNLKLTPEQVIYQFAGVITKVFPLFNQVPHKFKLNFSKRILNFLQQYEFVIKENAPLTNAQKVAIAASYVKLTLGYKTYLINTFDKVVVYPTAQYFPHLDQTHNGHFNPKMRTIMLALNEFERGIYLTDDGKDVALHEFTHALCFEMLQTYAKHPEADRFKKGFRLINEWIEVPNNKEKISQAGFLRSYALTDRLELISVLVELFFEKETIFKQYFPDLFIYVGNMIKHPKIK
;
A
#
# COMPACT_ATOMS: atom_id res chain seq x y z
N MET A 1 0.51 -29.85 19.43
CA MET A 1 1.43 -28.81 19.92
C MET A 1 1.28 -27.58 19.03
N PHE A 2 0.46 -26.60 19.42
CA PHE A 2 0.03 -25.52 18.54
C PHE A 2 0.88 -24.25 18.71
N PHE A 3 1.45 -23.79 17.58
CA PHE A 3 2.06 -22.49 17.25
C PHE A 3 1.86 -21.32 18.25
N SER A 4 2.63 -21.29 19.35
CA SER A 4 2.72 -20.10 20.22
C SER A 4 3.75 -19.06 19.73
N GLY A 5 4.77 -19.50 18.97
CA GLY A 5 5.90 -18.64 18.56
C GLY A 5 5.51 -17.44 17.69
N SER A 6 4.59 -17.62 16.72
CA SER A 6 4.19 -16.53 15.82
C SER A 6 3.40 -15.41 16.51
N ARG A 7 2.62 -15.76 17.56
CA ARG A 7 1.83 -14.79 18.32
C ARG A 7 2.71 -13.99 19.27
N LEU A 8 3.62 -14.65 19.99
CA LEU A 8 4.62 -13.99 20.85
C LEU A 8 5.57 -13.07 20.08
N PHE A 9 5.88 -13.40 18.83
CA PHE A 9 6.66 -12.52 17.96
C PHE A 9 5.85 -11.33 17.45
N TYR A 10 4.57 -11.55 17.10
CA TYR A 10 3.63 -10.49 16.71
C TYR A 10 3.40 -9.47 17.83
N ASP A 11 3.17 -9.95 19.05
CA ASP A 11 2.91 -9.08 20.20
C ASP A 11 4.15 -8.24 20.55
N ARG A 12 5.36 -8.82 20.43
CA ARG A 12 6.63 -8.08 20.59
C ARG A 12 6.86 -7.03 19.50
N TYR A 13 6.43 -7.32 18.26
CA TYR A 13 6.54 -6.36 17.16
C TYR A 13 5.64 -5.12 17.37
N ARG A 14 4.55 -5.22 18.14
CA ARG A 14 3.53 -4.15 18.31
C ARG A 14 3.56 -3.41 19.65
N LEU A 15 4.63 -3.54 20.44
CA LEU A 15 4.70 -3.02 21.82
C LEU A 15 4.51 -1.49 21.96
N ASN A 16 4.70 -0.70 20.90
CA ASN A 16 4.52 0.76 20.89
C ASN A 16 3.63 1.23 19.74
N THR A 17 2.51 0.54 19.52
CA THR A 17 1.61 0.86 18.42
C THR A 17 0.94 2.24 18.66
N PRO A 18 0.95 3.16 17.68
CA PRO A 18 0.24 4.43 17.80
C PRO A 18 -1.27 4.21 17.96
N LYS A 19 -1.95 5.21 18.52
CA LYS A 19 -3.40 5.23 18.65
C LYS A 19 -3.96 6.27 17.69
N GLY A 20 -4.76 5.82 16.74
CA GLY A 20 -5.46 6.69 15.79
C GLY A 20 -6.59 7.47 16.45
N ASN A 21 -7.20 8.37 15.67
CA ASN A 21 -8.27 9.27 16.11
C ASN A 21 -9.64 8.96 15.46
N PHE A 22 -9.83 7.73 14.98
CA PHE A 22 -11.10 7.31 14.39
C PHE A 22 -12.15 6.99 15.47
N ASN A 23 -13.05 7.94 15.69
CA ASN A 23 -14.00 7.90 16.81
C ASN A 23 -15.27 7.07 16.56
N LEU A 24 -15.58 6.71 15.30
CA LEU A 24 -16.74 5.88 15.00
C LEU A 24 -16.51 4.44 15.45
N LYS A 25 -17.35 3.99 16.39
CA LYS A 25 -17.38 2.59 16.83
C LYS A 25 -18.20 1.78 15.83
N LEU A 26 -17.52 1.09 14.92
CA LEU A 26 -18.12 0.24 13.90
C LEU A 26 -17.72 -1.22 14.09
N THR A 27 -18.65 -2.13 13.83
CA THR A 27 -18.33 -3.56 13.63
C THR A 27 -17.89 -3.80 12.18
N PRO A 28 -17.20 -4.92 11.87
CA PRO A 28 -16.91 -5.30 10.49
C PRO A 28 -18.17 -5.39 9.61
N GLU A 29 -19.29 -5.86 10.14
CA GLU A 29 -20.58 -5.93 9.45
C GLU A 29 -21.11 -4.52 9.09
N GLN A 30 -21.00 -3.58 10.02
CA GLN A 30 -21.39 -2.18 9.76
C GLN A 30 -20.48 -1.54 8.71
N VAL A 31 -19.18 -1.87 8.68
CA VAL A 31 -18.28 -1.43 7.61
C VAL A 31 -18.72 -1.95 6.25
N ILE A 32 -19.09 -3.24 6.16
CA ILE A 32 -19.62 -3.82 4.93
C ILE A 32 -20.90 -3.11 4.52
N TYR A 33 -21.86 -2.96 5.43
CA TYR A 33 -23.16 -2.36 5.13
C TYR A 33 -23.06 -0.90 4.71
N GLN A 34 -22.24 -0.09 5.39
CA GLN A 34 -22.17 1.36 5.18
C GLN A 34 -21.15 1.78 4.12
N PHE A 35 -20.07 1.02 3.94
CA PHE A 35 -18.91 1.45 3.14
C PHE A 35 -18.52 0.48 2.01
N ALA A 36 -19.28 -0.59 1.74
CA ALA A 36 -18.99 -1.48 0.61
C ALA A 36 -18.82 -0.73 -0.71
N GLY A 37 -19.59 0.34 -0.97
CA GLY A 37 -19.46 1.14 -2.19
C GLY A 37 -18.06 1.74 -2.36
N VAL A 38 -17.54 2.42 -1.34
CA VAL A 38 -16.19 3.03 -1.41
C VAL A 38 -15.07 2.00 -1.35
N ILE A 39 -15.25 0.91 -0.60
CA ILE A 39 -14.29 -0.20 -0.58
C ILE A 39 -14.21 -0.86 -1.97
N THR A 40 -15.35 -1.00 -2.66
CA THR A 40 -15.39 -1.59 -4.01
C THR A 40 -14.64 -0.74 -5.04
N LYS A 41 -14.64 0.59 -4.91
CA LYS A 41 -13.82 1.47 -5.78
C LYS A 41 -12.33 1.16 -5.64
N VAL A 42 -11.87 0.91 -4.42
CA VAL A 42 -10.46 0.62 -4.12
C VAL A 42 -10.06 -0.83 -4.44
N PHE A 43 -10.97 -1.77 -4.16
CA PHE A 43 -10.80 -3.20 -4.34
C PHE A 43 -12.05 -3.79 -5.03
N PRO A 44 -12.11 -3.79 -6.38
CA PRO A 44 -13.30 -4.18 -7.14
C PRO A 44 -13.85 -5.58 -6.84
N LEU A 45 -12.99 -6.51 -6.41
CA LEU A 45 -13.38 -7.86 -6.03
C LEU A 45 -14.14 -7.93 -4.70
N PHE A 46 -14.22 -6.84 -3.92
CA PHE A 46 -14.81 -6.84 -2.58
C PHE A 46 -16.24 -7.37 -2.54
N ASN A 47 -17.06 -7.09 -3.57
CA ASN A 47 -18.43 -7.58 -3.61
C ASN A 47 -18.55 -9.04 -4.06
N GLN A 48 -17.53 -9.57 -4.73
CA GLN A 48 -17.51 -10.90 -5.34
C GLN A 48 -16.90 -11.96 -4.40
N VAL A 49 -16.13 -11.53 -3.40
CA VAL A 49 -15.50 -12.45 -2.43
C VAL A 49 -16.49 -12.97 -1.37
N PRO A 50 -16.26 -14.16 -0.80
CA PRO A 50 -17.11 -14.72 0.25
C PRO A 50 -17.27 -13.79 1.46
N HIS A 51 -18.42 -13.86 2.13
CA HIS A 51 -18.73 -12.99 3.29
C HIS A 51 -17.65 -13.03 4.39
N LYS A 52 -17.10 -14.23 4.68
CA LYS A 52 -16.00 -14.40 5.64
C LYS A 52 -14.75 -13.57 5.27
N PHE A 53 -14.45 -13.44 3.98
CA PHE A 53 -13.37 -12.59 3.51
C PHE A 53 -13.71 -11.11 3.72
N LYS A 54 -14.93 -10.68 3.38
CA LYS A 54 -15.39 -9.29 3.60
C LYS A 54 -15.28 -8.89 5.07
N LEU A 55 -15.65 -9.78 6.00
CA LEU A 55 -15.50 -9.59 7.43
C LEU A 55 -14.05 -9.42 7.85
N ASN A 56 -13.14 -10.27 7.34
CA ASN A 56 -11.72 -10.15 7.65
C ASN A 56 -11.13 -8.85 7.11
N PHE A 57 -11.42 -8.51 5.85
CA PHE A 57 -10.96 -7.29 5.20
C PHE A 57 -11.45 -6.04 5.96
N SER A 58 -12.72 -6.01 6.32
CA SER A 58 -13.33 -4.91 7.10
C SER A 58 -12.76 -4.80 8.51
N LYS A 59 -12.49 -5.93 9.17
CA LYS A 59 -11.77 -5.94 10.46
C LYS A 59 -10.37 -5.34 10.32
N ARG A 60 -9.65 -5.62 9.24
CA ARG A 60 -8.32 -5.06 8.98
C ARG A 60 -8.37 -3.55 8.73
N ILE A 61 -9.39 -3.07 8.02
CA ILE A 61 -9.68 -1.63 7.86
C ILE A 61 -9.86 -0.98 9.24
N LEU A 62 -10.71 -1.55 10.10
CA LEU A 62 -10.94 -0.98 11.43
C LEU A 62 -9.66 -0.95 12.28
N ASN A 63 -8.85 -2.00 12.23
CA ASN A 63 -7.58 -2.00 12.95
C ASN A 63 -6.59 -0.95 12.41
N PHE A 64 -6.60 -0.69 11.09
CA PHE A 64 -5.82 0.40 10.49
C PHE A 64 -6.30 1.76 11.04
N LEU A 65 -7.61 2.02 10.99
CA LEU A 65 -8.22 3.26 11.46
C LEU A 65 -8.01 3.50 12.97
N GLN A 66 -7.92 2.42 13.75
CA GLN A 66 -7.61 2.49 15.19
C GLN A 66 -6.13 2.73 15.47
N GLN A 67 -5.23 2.32 14.57
CA GLN A 67 -3.79 2.44 14.77
C GLN A 67 -3.24 3.77 14.27
N TYR A 68 -3.67 4.23 13.10
CA TYR A 68 -3.09 5.40 12.45
C TYR A 68 -4.00 6.62 12.56
N GLU A 69 -3.42 7.74 12.97
CA GLU A 69 -4.13 9.01 13.06
C GLU A 69 -4.41 9.58 11.66
N PHE A 70 -5.59 10.17 11.44
CA PHE A 70 -5.84 10.99 10.26
C PHE A 70 -5.79 12.47 10.63
N VAL A 71 -4.88 13.20 10.00
CA VAL A 71 -4.69 14.64 10.23
C VAL A 71 -5.15 15.40 8.99
N ILE A 72 -6.09 16.32 9.17
CA ILE A 72 -6.64 17.13 8.07
C ILE A 72 -5.82 18.42 7.97
N LYS A 73 -5.39 18.76 6.76
CA LYS A 73 -4.71 20.03 6.44
C LYS A 73 -5.52 20.83 5.44
N GLU A 74 -5.41 22.15 5.52
CA GLU A 74 -6.03 23.11 4.59
C GLU A 74 -7.52 22.88 4.36
N ASN A 75 -8.23 22.48 5.43
CA ASN A 75 -9.66 22.15 5.39
C ASN A 75 -10.03 21.11 4.33
N ALA A 76 -9.13 20.15 4.04
CA ALA A 76 -9.44 19.04 3.13
C ALA A 76 -10.76 18.38 3.54
N PRO A 77 -11.69 18.12 2.60
CA PRO A 77 -13.02 17.60 2.90
C PRO A 77 -12.99 16.08 3.20
N LEU A 78 -12.19 15.67 4.18
CA LEU A 78 -11.95 14.28 4.53
C LEU A 78 -13.07 13.69 5.41
N THR A 79 -13.96 12.96 4.77
CA THR A 79 -15.06 12.17 5.34
C THR A 79 -14.59 10.81 5.88
N ASN A 80 -15.44 10.15 6.67
CA ASN A 80 -15.18 8.77 7.12
C ASN A 80 -15.13 7.78 5.95
N ALA A 81 -15.87 8.03 4.87
CA ALA A 81 -15.84 7.18 3.68
C ALA A 81 -14.47 7.21 2.99
N GLN A 82 -13.84 8.40 2.87
CA GLN A 82 -12.48 8.51 2.34
C GLN A 82 -11.44 7.91 3.29
N LYS A 83 -11.58 8.06 4.62
CA LYS A 83 -10.70 7.37 5.58
C LYS A 83 -10.75 5.85 5.42
N VAL A 84 -11.96 5.29 5.26
CA VAL A 84 -12.17 3.86 4.97
C VAL A 84 -11.55 3.46 3.64
N ALA A 85 -11.68 4.27 2.60
CA ALA A 85 -11.07 4.01 1.29
C ALA A 85 -9.53 4.01 1.36
N ILE A 86 -8.92 5.00 2.01
CA ILE A 86 -7.46 5.06 2.21
C ILE A 86 -6.98 3.81 2.98
N ALA A 87 -7.67 3.45 4.05
CA ALA A 87 -7.38 2.23 4.80
C ALA A 87 -7.53 0.96 3.94
N ALA A 88 -8.54 0.91 3.06
CA ALA A 88 -8.72 -0.19 2.12
C ALA A 88 -7.55 -0.33 1.13
N SER A 89 -6.92 0.77 0.68
CA SER A 89 -5.74 0.70 -0.20
C SER A 89 -4.57 0.02 0.51
N TYR A 90 -4.33 0.36 1.78
CA TYR A 90 -3.31 -0.29 2.59
C TYR A 90 -3.61 -1.78 2.83
N VAL A 91 -4.86 -2.11 3.15
CA VAL A 91 -5.29 -3.50 3.40
C VAL A 91 -5.18 -4.33 2.12
N LYS A 92 -5.53 -3.76 0.95
CA LYS A 92 -5.35 -4.34 -0.39
C LYS A 92 -3.87 -4.67 -0.64
N LEU A 93 -2.97 -3.70 -0.43
CA LEU A 93 -1.53 -3.90 -0.59
C LEU A 93 -0.99 -5.04 0.28
N THR A 94 -1.41 -5.07 1.54
CA THR A 94 -0.91 -6.01 2.54
C THR A 94 -1.73 -7.31 2.62
N LEU A 95 -2.60 -7.58 1.63
CA LEU A 95 -3.57 -8.69 1.66
C LEU A 95 -2.96 -10.04 2.09
N GLY A 96 -1.76 -10.33 1.61
CA GLY A 96 -1.02 -11.57 1.86
C GLY A 96 -0.42 -11.74 3.26
N TYR A 97 -0.36 -10.66 4.03
CA TYR A 97 0.36 -10.64 5.31
C TYR A 97 -0.56 -10.93 6.50
N LYS A 98 -0.10 -11.84 7.37
CA LYS A 98 -0.73 -12.07 8.68
C LYS A 98 -0.43 -10.89 9.63
N THR A 99 0.82 -10.44 9.62
CA THR A 99 1.27 -9.20 10.26
C THR A 99 1.25 -8.13 9.20
N TYR A 100 0.17 -7.34 9.13
CA TYR A 100 -0.03 -6.42 8.02
C TYR A 100 0.13 -4.96 8.38
N LEU A 101 -0.05 -4.56 9.65
CA LEU A 101 0.19 -3.20 10.12
C LEU A 101 1.67 -3.04 10.47
N ILE A 102 2.28 -1.94 10.05
CA ILE A 102 3.69 -1.62 10.28
C ILE A 102 3.86 -0.47 11.26
N ASN A 103 5.08 -0.31 11.79
CA ASN A 103 5.41 0.71 12.79
C ASN A 103 6.17 1.90 12.20
N THR A 104 6.40 1.93 10.89
CA THR A 104 7.19 2.98 10.23
C THR A 104 6.48 4.33 10.16
N PHE A 105 5.15 4.36 10.15
CA PHE A 105 4.35 5.58 10.23
C PHE A 105 3.32 5.51 11.37
N ASP A 106 2.83 6.65 11.82
CA ASP A 106 1.77 6.76 12.84
C ASP A 106 0.57 7.59 12.41
N LYS A 107 0.70 8.36 11.32
CA LYS A 107 -0.38 9.21 10.81
C LYS A 107 -0.40 9.32 9.30
N VAL A 108 -1.60 9.54 8.79
CA VAL A 108 -1.91 9.93 7.41
C VAL A 108 -2.38 11.38 7.44
N VAL A 109 -1.57 12.28 6.88
CA VAL A 109 -1.91 13.68 6.68
C VAL A 109 -2.59 13.83 5.31
N VAL A 110 -3.76 14.45 5.28
CA VAL A 110 -4.53 14.64 4.06
C VAL A 110 -4.68 16.11 3.75
N TYR A 111 -4.26 16.47 2.54
CA TYR A 111 -4.43 17.80 1.94
C TYR A 111 -5.53 17.75 0.87
N PRO A 112 -6.19 18.87 0.54
CA PRO A 112 -7.18 18.89 -0.52
C PRO A 112 -6.57 18.56 -1.89
N THR A 113 -5.37 19.10 -2.16
CA THR A 113 -4.64 18.98 -3.43
C THR A 113 -3.16 18.69 -3.21
N ALA A 114 -2.43 18.44 -4.31
CA ALA A 114 -0.99 18.29 -4.32
C ALA A 114 -0.28 19.43 -3.59
N GLN A 115 0.82 19.11 -2.91
CA GLN A 115 1.51 20.03 -2.01
C GLN A 115 2.94 20.28 -2.47
N TYR A 116 3.34 21.55 -2.44
CA TYR A 116 4.72 21.95 -2.68
C TYR A 116 5.55 21.78 -1.41
N PHE A 117 6.70 21.12 -1.53
CA PHE A 117 7.63 20.89 -0.44
C PHE A 117 8.91 21.71 -0.67
N PRO A 118 9.11 22.85 0.05
CA PRO A 118 10.24 23.74 -0.19
C PRO A 118 11.62 23.09 -0.05
N HIS A 119 11.73 22.06 0.78
CA HIS A 119 12.99 21.33 1.00
C HIS A 119 13.30 20.32 -0.11
N LEU A 120 12.34 20.01 -0.99
CA LEU A 120 12.49 19.17 -2.18
C LEU A 120 12.41 19.98 -3.48
N ASP A 121 11.99 21.24 -3.40
CA ASP A 121 11.71 22.10 -4.56
C ASP A 121 10.74 21.45 -5.57
N GLN A 122 9.75 20.71 -5.05
CA GLN A 122 8.85 19.89 -5.87
C GLN A 122 7.43 19.87 -5.30
N THR A 123 6.45 19.75 -6.20
CA THR A 123 5.05 19.49 -5.87
C THR A 123 4.78 17.99 -5.96
N HIS A 124 4.25 17.42 -4.88
CA HIS A 124 3.92 16.00 -4.84
C HIS A 124 2.43 15.76 -4.57
N ASN A 125 1.89 14.74 -5.25
CA ASN A 125 0.54 14.24 -5.02
C ASN A 125 0.46 13.36 -3.76
N GLY A 126 1.57 12.76 -3.36
CA GLY A 126 1.73 11.98 -2.15
C GLY A 126 3.19 12.05 -1.68
N HIS A 127 3.42 11.82 -0.39
CA HIS A 127 4.78 11.73 0.12
C HIS A 127 4.85 10.94 1.42
N PHE A 128 5.73 9.95 1.48
CA PHE A 128 6.13 9.29 2.72
C PHE A 128 7.37 9.96 3.32
N ASN A 129 7.21 10.49 4.54
CA ASN A 129 8.33 11.05 5.31
C ASN A 129 8.68 10.14 6.51
N PRO A 130 9.80 9.40 6.47
CA PRO A 130 10.18 8.48 7.54
C PRO A 130 10.53 9.17 8.86
N LYS A 131 11.16 10.36 8.79
CA LYS A 131 11.56 11.13 9.98
C LYS A 131 10.34 11.60 10.77
N MET A 132 9.32 12.08 10.06
CA MET A 132 8.05 12.51 10.67
C MET A 132 7.04 11.36 10.85
N ARG A 133 7.40 10.14 10.40
CA ARG A 133 6.55 8.95 10.48
C ARG A 133 5.17 9.17 9.86
N THR A 134 5.15 9.84 8.71
CA THR A 134 3.93 10.40 8.11
C THR A 134 3.77 9.96 6.68
N ILE A 135 2.56 9.53 6.33
CA ILE A 135 2.09 9.43 4.94
C ILE A 135 1.32 10.71 4.63
N MET A 136 1.62 11.37 3.52
CA MET A 136 0.89 12.54 3.04
C MET A 136 0.17 12.21 1.74
N LEU A 137 -1.08 12.61 1.60
CA LEU A 137 -1.89 12.38 0.40
C LEU A 137 -2.66 13.64 0.00
N ALA A 138 -2.64 13.94 -1.30
CA ALA A 138 -3.60 14.84 -1.93
C ALA A 138 -4.91 14.10 -2.16
N LEU A 139 -6.00 14.61 -1.56
CA LEU A 139 -7.29 13.93 -1.57
C LEU A 139 -7.88 13.82 -2.97
N ASN A 140 -7.80 14.89 -3.77
CA ASN A 140 -8.28 14.89 -5.15
C ASN A 140 -7.57 13.82 -6.02
N GLU A 141 -6.26 13.64 -5.84
CA GLU A 141 -5.47 12.66 -6.59
C GLU A 141 -5.76 11.23 -6.12
N PHE A 142 -5.95 11.04 -4.82
CA PHE A 142 -6.41 9.76 -4.29
C PHE A 142 -7.80 9.39 -4.84
N GLU A 143 -8.75 10.32 -4.82
CA GLU A 143 -10.10 10.09 -5.35
C GLU A 143 -10.10 9.81 -6.84
N ARG A 144 -9.26 10.52 -7.60
CA ARG A 144 -9.04 10.27 -9.03
C ARG A 144 -8.49 8.86 -9.25
N GLY A 145 -7.46 8.43 -8.51
CA GLY A 145 -6.84 7.11 -8.67
C GLY A 145 -7.79 5.95 -8.38
N ILE A 146 -8.64 6.06 -7.35
CA ILE A 146 -9.62 5.00 -7.05
C ILE A 146 -10.83 5.01 -8.00
N TYR A 147 -10.95 6.03 -8.87
CA TYR A 147 -11.97 6.10 -9.92
C TYR A 147 -11.41 5.67 -11.30
N LEU A 148 -10.20 6.10 -11.63
CA LEU A 148 -9.45 5.74 -12.84
C LEU A 148 -8.42 4.66 -12.53
N THR A 149 -8.87 3.41 -12.41
CA THR A 149 -8.04 2.30 -11.92
C THR A 149 -7.22 1.60 -13.02
N ASP A 150 -7.05 2.22 -14.19
CA ASP A 150 -6.37 1.63 -15.35
C ASP A 150 -5.27 2.54 -15.94
N ASP A 151 -5.01 3.71 -15.35
CA ASP A 151 -3.96 4.63 -15.81
C ASP A 151 -2.56 4.22 -15.28
N GLY A 152 -2.50 3.30 -14.30
CA GLY A 152 -1.27 2.81 -13.68
C GLY A 152 -0.76 3.75 -12.59
N LYS A 153 -1.65 4.51 -11.94
CA LYS A 153 -1.36 5.51 -10.91
C LYS A 153 -2.31 5.39 -9.70
N ASP A 154 -1.80 4.85 -8.59
CA ASP A 154 -2.49 4.82 -7.29
C ASP A 154 -1.58 5.43 -6.22
N VAL A 155 -1.80 6.72 -5.93
CA VAL A 155 -0.95 7.49 -5.00
C VAL A 155 -0.93 6.89 -3.60
N ALA A 156 -2.02 6.29 -3.13
CA ALA A 156 -2.05 5.66 -1.82
C ALA A 156 -1.22 4.37 -1.81
N LEU A 157 -1.35 3.52 -2.85
CA LEU A 157 -0.50 2.33 -2.99
C LEU A 157 0.98 2.70 -3.09
N HIS A 158 1.29 3.76 -3.82
CA HIS A 158 2.65 4.26 -4.01
C HIS A 158 3.28 4.63 -2.65
N GLU A 159 2.65 5.53 -1.90
CA GLU A 159 3.19 5.99 -0.60
C GLU A 159 3.22 4.88 0.46
N PHE A 160 2.21 4.02 0.50
CA PHE A 160 2.23 2.88 1.40
C PHE A 160 3.31 1.85 1.02
N THR A 161 3.66 1.74 -0.25
CA THR A 161 4.77 0.90 -0.70
C THR A 161 6.11 1.45 -0.22
N HIS A 162 6.33 2.77 -0.29
CA HIS A 162 7.53 3.38 0.31
C HIS A 162 7.65 3.07 1.81
N ALA A 163 6.55 3.21 2.56
CA ALA A 163 6.57 2.88 3.98
C ALA A 163 6.81 1.39 4.25
N LEU A 164 6.28 0.49 3.43
CA LEU A 164 6.59 -0.94 3.51
C LEU A 164 8.07 -1.21 3.19
N CYS A 165 8.64 -0.62 2.13
CA CYS A 165 10.06 -0.76 1.84
C CYS A 165 10.90 -0.30 3.03
N PHE A 166 10.58 0.85 3.63
CA PHE A 166 11.31 1.38 4.78
C PHE A 166 11.21 0.49 6.03
N GLU A 167 10.07 -0.17 6.26
CA GLU A 167 9.93 -1.15 7.34
C GLU A 167 10.74 -2.43 7.06
N MET A 168 10.63 -2.96 5.84
CA MET A 168 11.08 -4.30 5.49
C MET A 168 12.58 -4.36 5.15
N LEU A 169 13.15 -3.28 4.61
CA LEU A 169 14.52 -3.28 4.08
C LEU A 169 15.58 -2.88 5.12
N GLN A 170 15.19 -2.58 6.37
CA GLN A 170 16.15 -2.31 7.45
C GLN A 170 17.11 -3.50 7.64
N THR A 171 18.38 -3.21 7.94
CA THR A 171 19.41 -4.24 8.17
C THR A 171 18.93 -5.30 9.17
N TYR A 172 18.35 -4.86 10.28
CA TYR A 172 17.79 -5.70 11.34
C TYR A 172 16.27 -5.62 11.41
N ALA A 173 15.60 -5.66 10.26
CA ALA A 173 14.14 -5.64 10.16
C ALA A 173 13.51 -6.74 11.02
N LYS A 174 12.59 -6.36 11.91
CA LYS A 174 11.89 -7.29 12.81
C LYS A 174 10.58 -7.80 12.25
N HIS A 175 10.14 -7.33 11.08
CA HIS A 175 8.87 -7.73 10.50
C HIS A 175 8.93 -9.19 10.00
N PRO A 176 7.95 -10.06 10.30
CA PRO A 176 7.99 -11.49 9.92
C PRO A 176 8.11 -11.78 8.42
N GLU A 177 7.67 -10.84 7.59
CA GLU A 177 7.71 -10.96 6.13
C GLU A 177 8.92 -10.25 5.50
N ALA A 178 9.84 -9.69 6.32
CA ALA A 178 10.97 -8.90 5.83
C ALA A 178 11.89 -9.69 4.90
N ASP A 179 12.23 -10.95 5.22
CA ASP A 179 13.11 -11.76 4.36
C ASP A 179 12.50 -12.04 2.99
N ARG A 180 11.19 -12.32 2.95
CA ARG A 180 10.44 -12.48 1.70
C ARG A 180 10.45 -11.19 0.89
N PHE A 181 10.20 -10.06 1.56
CA PHE A 181 10.18 -8.76 0.92
C PHE A 181 11.57 -8.42 0.35
N LYS A 182 12.64 -8.54 1.14
CA LYS A 182 14.04 -8.34 0.72
C LYS A 182 14.42 -9.23 -0.47
N LYS A 183 13.99 -10.49 -0.46
CA LYS A 183 14.20 -11.41 -1.59
C LYS A 183 13.50 -10.90 -2.86
N GLY A 184 12.22 -10.53 -2.77
CA GLY A 184 11.48 -9.99 -3.91
C GLY A 184 12.09 -8.69 -4.44
N PHE A 185 12.42 -7.77 -3.53
CA PHE A 185 13.11 -6.52 -3.84
C PHE A 185 14.43 -6.79 -4.59
N ARG A 186 15.26 -7.70 -4.10
CA ARG A 186 16.52 -8.09 -4.76
C ARG A 186 16.28 -8.66 -6.15
N LEU A 187 15.35 -9.60 -6.30
CA LEU A 187 15.04 -10.23 -7.59
C LEU A 187 14.54 -9.24 -8.64
N ILE A 188 13.70 -8.28 -8.23
CA ILE A 188 13.22 -7.21 -9.13
C ILE A 188 14.38 -6.34 -9.61
N ASN A 189 15.27 -5.94 -8.70
CA ASN A 189 16.43 -5.12 -9.06
C ASN A 189 17.40 -5.89 -9.96
N GLU A 190 17.74 -7.14 -9.61
CA GLU A 190 18.58 -8.01 -10.44
C GLU A 190 17.98 -8.20 -11.85
N TRP A 191 16.66 -8.37 -11.96
CA TRP A 191 15.98 -8.53 -13.24
C TRP A 191 16.08 -7.27 -14.10
N ILE A 192 15.96 -6.07 -13.50
CA ILE A 192 16.00 -4.79 -14.23
C ILE A 192 17.40 -4.39 -14.67
N GLU A 193 18.44 -4.81 -13.95
CA GLU A 193 19.84 -4.52 -14.33
C GLU A 193 20.31 -5.36 -15.53
N VAL A 194 19.57 -6.39 -15.95
CA VAL A 194 19.89 -7.14 -17.18
C VAL A 194 19.63 -6.24 -18.40
N PRO A 195 20.62 -5.96 -19.27
CA PRO A 195 20.48 -5.00 -20.37
C PRO A 195 19.29 -5.26 -21.29
N ASN A 196 19.07 -6.52 -21.66
CA ASN A 196 17.96 -6.92 -22.53
C ASN A 196 16.58 -6.67 -21.89
N ASN A 197 16.48 -6.85 -20.57
CA ASN A 197 15.24 -6.59 -19.82
C ASN A 197 14.96 -5.09 -19.69
N LYS A 198 16.02 -4.31 -19.43
CA LYS A 198 15.96 -2.84 -19.37
C LYS A 198 15.50 -2.25 -20.70
N GLU A 199 16.07 -2.74 -21.80
CA GLU A 199 15.67 -2.35 -23.15
C GLU A 199 14.21 -2.71 -23.43
N LYS A 200 13.79 -3.94 -23.11
CA LYS A 200 12.40 -4.40 -23.27
C LYS A 200 11.39 -3.50 -22.52
N ILE A 201 11.70 -3.11 -21.27
CA ILE A 201 10.85 -2.19 -20.50
C ILE A 201 10.79 -0.81 -21.15
N SER A 202 11.94 -0.28 -21.57
CA SER A 202 12.03 1.04 -22.17
C SER A 202 11.23 1.12 -23.48
N GLN A 203 11.37 0.11 -24.35
CA GLN A 203 10.66 0.04 -25.63
C GLN A 203 9.14 -0.13 -25.46
N ALA A 204 8.70 -0.86 -24.42
CA ALA A 204 7.28 -1.06 -24.16
C ALA A 204 6.58 0.20 -23.61
N GLY A 205 7.33 1.22 -23.17
CA GLY A 205 6.76 2.40 -22.49
C GLY A 205 5.97 2.02 -21.22
N PHE A 206 6.30 0.87 -20.62
CA PHE A 206 5.48 0.26 -19.57
C PHE A 206 5.68 0.92 -18.20
N LEU A 207 6.91 1.36 -17.92
CA LEU A 207 7.24 2.14 -16.72
C LEU A 207 7.25 3.63 -17.07
N ARG A 208 6.74 4.45 -16.13
CA ARG A 208 6.94 5.90 -16.17
C ARG A 208 8.44 6.20 -16.00
N SER A 209 8.92 7.27 -16.63
CA SER A 209 10.34 7.68 -16.58
C SER A 209 10.87 7.80 -15.14
N TYR A 210 10.06 8.35 -14.24
CA TYR A 210 10.40 8.49 -12.82
C TYR A 210 10.60 7.16 -12.09
N ALA A 211 10.01 6.05 -12.55
CA ALA A 211 10.20 4.74 -11.92
C ALA A 211 11.66 4.27 -11.95
N LEU A 212 12.49 4.83 -12.83
CA LEU A 212 13.89 4.45 -12.99
C LEU A 212 14.86 5.39 -12.25
N THR A 213 14.36 6.35 -11.46
CA THR A 213 15.23 7.29 -10.72
C THR A 213 15.86 6.65 -9.48
N ASP A 214 15.11 5.83 -8.77
CA ASP A 214 15.59 5.07 -7.61
C ASP A 214 14.83 3.74 -7.45
N ARG A 215 15.46 2.79 -6.75
CA ARG A 215 14.92 1.44 -6.53
C ARG A 215 13.63 1.45 -5.72
N LEU A 216 13.40 2.44 -4.85
CA LEU A 216 12.14 2.55 -4.11
C LEU A 216 11.00 2.99 -5.03
N GLU A 217 11.24 3.96 -5.91
CA GLU A 217 10.28 4.43 -6.91
C GLU A 217 9.88 3.31 -7.87
N LEU A 218 10.89 2.55 -8.32
CA LEU A 218 10.68 1.38 -9.15
C LEU A 218 9.68 0.41 -8.51
N ILE A 219 9.88 0.11 -7.22
CA ILE A 219 9.05 -0.85 -6.50
C ILE A 219 7.63 -0.30 -6.31
N SER A 220 7.48 0.97 -5.95
CA SER A 220 6.17 1.62 -5.83
C SER A 220 5.39 1.58 -7.16
N VAL A 221 6.04 1.93 -8.27
CA VAL A 221 5.40 1.91 -9.61
C VAL A 221 5.05 0.49 -10.05
N LEU A 222 5.90 -0.50 -9.80
CA LEU A 222 5.58 -1.90 -10.10
C LEU A 222 4.40 -2.41 -9.27
N VAL A 223 4.26 -1.97 -8.02
CA VAL A 223 3.09 -2.31 -7.19
C VAL A 223 1.82 -1.67 -7.73
N GLU A 224 1.84 -0.40 -8.15
CA GLU A 224 0.69 0.24 -8.81
C GLU A 224 0.26 -0.57 -10.04
N LEU A 225 1.19 -0.91 -10.93
CA LEU A 225 0.94 -1.70 -12.13
C LEU A 225 0.43 -3.11 -11.82
N PHE A 226 0.89 -3.73 -10.73
CA PHE A 226 0.42 -5.04 -10.26
C PHE A 226 -1.07 -5.04 -9.92
N PHE A 227 -1.58 -3.93 -9.38
CA PHE A 227 -2.99 -3.80 -9.02
C PHE A 227 -3.86 -3.28 -10.17
N GLU A 228 -3.37 -2.32 -10.96
CA GLU A 228 -4.17 -1.62 -11.98
C GLU A 228 -4.07 -2.19 -13.39
N LYS A 229 -2.88 -2.69 -13.77
CA LYS A 229 -2.60 -3.21 -15.12
C LYS A 229 -2.29 -4.70 -15.12
N GLU A 230 -2.98 -5.47 -14.28
CA GLU A 230 -2.69 -6.90 -14.05
C GLU A 230 -2.51 -7.70 -15.34
N THR A 231 -3.47 -7.63 -16.26
CA THR A 231 -3.46 -8.41 -17.51
C THR A 231 -2.24 -8.07 -18.37
N ILE A 232 -1.99 -6.77 -18.57
CA ILE A 232 -0.87 -6.26 -19.37
C ILE A 232 0.45 -6.63 -18.69
N PHE A 233 0.55 -6.45 -17.37
CA PHE A 233 1.77 -6.74 -16.63
C PHE A 233 2.14 -8.23 -16.71
N LYS A 234 1.16 -9.12 -16.51
CA LYS A 234 1.35 -10.58 -16.68
C LYS A 234 1.80 -10.95 -18.09
N GLN A 235 1.23 -10.32 -19.12
CA GLN A 235 1.52 -10.65 -20.51
C GLN A 235 2.93 -10.21 -20.94
N TYR A 236 3.31 -8.96 -20.62
CA TYR A 236 4.57 -8.39 -21.11
C TYR A 236 5.78 -8.72 -20.21
N PHE A 237 5.57 -8.79 -18.89
CA PHE A 237 6.62 -8.97 -17.89
C PHE A 237 6.22 -10.00 -16.80
N PRO A 238 5.96 -11.27 -17.18
CA PRO A 238 5.49 -12.30 -16.26
C PRO A 238 6.42 -12.53 -15.06
N ASP A 239 7.74 -12.49 -15.26
CA ASP A 239 8.71 -12.67 -14.18
C ASP A 239 8.58 -11.57 -13.11
N LEU A 240 8.54 -10.30 -13.54
CA LEU A 240 8.36 -9.17 -12.63
C LEU A 240 7.01 -9.23 -11.92
N PHE A 241 5.93 -9.60 -12.63
CA PHE A 241 4.62 -9.79 -12.01
C PHE A 241 4.67 -10.83 -10.88
N ILE A 242 5.35 -11.96 -11.11
CA ILE A 242 5.56 -13.01 -10.12
C ILE A 242 6.43 -12.51 -8.97
N TYR A 243 7.51 -11.79 -9.23
CA TYR A 243 8.40 -11.27 -8.18
C TYR A 243 7.70 -10.26 -7.29
N VAL A 244 6.94 -9.31 -7.86
CA VAL A 244 6.15 -8.32 -7.13
C VAL A 244 5.12 -9.03 -6.26
N GLY A 245 4.30 -9.90 -6.83
CA GLY A 245 3.25 -10.56 -6.05
C GLY A 245 3.83 -11.52 -4.99
N ASN A 246 4.98 -12.16 -5.23
CA ASN A 246 5.67 -12.95 -4.20
C ASN A 246 6.25 -12.09 -3.08
N MET A 247 6.78 -10.90 -3.40
CA MET A 247 7.30 -9.92 -2.43
C MET A 247 6.22 -9.49 -1.42
N ILE A 248 5.03 -9.16 -1.93
CA ILE A 248 3.87 -8.78 -1.12
C ILE A 248 2.98 -9.96 -0.69
N LYS A 249 3.41 -11.20 -0.99
CA LYS A 249 2.68 -12.45 -0.67
C LYS A 249 1.24 -12.45 -1.19
N HIS A 250 0.97 -11.79 -2.31
CA HIS A 250 -0.38 -11.56 -2.79
C HIS A 250 -1.04 -12.89 -3.20
N PRO A 251 -2.32 -13.13 -2.84
CA PRO A 251 -3.04 -14.35 -3.21
C PRO A 251 -3.15 -14.65 -4.71
N LYS A 252 -2.87 -13.66 -5.58
CA LYS A 252 -2.89 -13.80 -7.05
C LYS A 252 -1.72 -14.64 -7.61
N ILE A 253 -0.68 -14.90 -6.81
CA ILE A 253 0.52 -15.68 -7.22
C ILE A 253 0.46 -17.14 -6.75
N LYS A 254 -0.73 -17.62 -6.35
CA LYS A 254 -0.92 -19.02 -5.94
C LYS A 254 -1.28 -19.92 -7.10
#